data_AF-A0A7C3NQJ3-F1
#
_entry.id   AF-A0A7C3NQJ3-F1
#
_cell.length_a   1.000
_cell.length_b   1.000
_cell.length_c   1.000
_cell.angle_alpha   90.00
_cell.angle_beta   90.00
_cell.angle_gamma   90.00
#
_symmetry.space_group_name_H-M   'P 1'
#
loop_
_entity.id
_entity.type
_entity.pdbx_description
1 polymer ?
#
loop_
_entity_poly.entity_id
_entity_poly.type
_entity_poly.pdbx_seq_one_letter_code
_entity_poly.pdbx_strand_id
1 'polypeptide(L)'
;MKPRRKWRGAVRSPSLRTVTEAHGTQGRRQPTSRGNAAGLNEIRFVDTTLRDGQLSLWALGMRTGAMLAIAEQMDRCGFESMEFFGFAGYIKMVREHKENPWDWIGTGAKKFRRTRLRYHGGLATGFEKIPGSVRLLMIERVVAHGITLTRSSDPWNDYEAAASEIKALRKLGMDVVINIIYSVSPRHTDAYYAERARQAAAIQPHRICFKDVGGLLTPERTRAVIGGPGVSDEELVLRVIAGEAVVKAMLATGAPKEYSTATQPLINLISELTQRRDCNRVFIQKGKLVLHIERRRRS
;
A
#
# COMPACT_ATOMS: atom_id res chain seq x y z
N MET A 1 53.70 10.92 -38.60
CA MET A 1 52.68 11.15 -37.54
C MET A 1 52.22 9.79 -37.02
N LYS A 2 52.28 9.54 -35.71
CA LYS A 2 52.51 8.24 -35.04
C LYS A 2 51.57 7.06 -35.46
N PRO A 3 52.09 5.82 -35.57
CA PRO A 3 51.28 4.65 -35.90
C PRO A 3 50.45 4.13 -34.72
N ARG A 4 49.23 3.66 -35.02
CA ARG A 4 48.27 3.08 -34.07
C ARG A 4 48.85 1.83 -33.39
N ARG A 5 48.94 1.88 -32.06
CA ARG A 5 49.30 0.73 -31.20
C ARG A 5 48.16 -0.30 -31.26
N LYS A 6 48.41 -1.47 -31.86
CA LYS A 6 47.50 -2.63 -31.77
C LYS A 6 47.48 -3.11 -30.32
N TRP A 7 46.36 -2.95 -29.63
CA TRP A 7 46.08 -3.63 -28.37
C TRP A 7 45.95 -5.13 -28.64
N ARG A 8 46.98 -5.91 -28.27
CA ARG A 8 46.88 -7.37 -28.12
C ARG A 8 46.77 -7.68 -26.63
N GLY A 9 45.54 -7.62 -26.11
CA GLY A 9 45.20 -8.11 -24.79
C GLY A 9 44.40 -9.40 -24.93
N ALA A 10 45.04 -10.54 -24.68
CA ALA A 10 44.33 -11.82 -24.56
C ALA A 10 43.44 -11.76 -23.31
N VAL A 11 42.13 -11.67 -23.50
CA VAL A 11 41.17 -11.88 -22.42
C VAL A 11 41.15 -13.38 -22.14
N ARG A 12 41.86 -13.80 -21.09
CA ARG A 12 41.70 -15.14 -20.53
C ARG A 12 40.31 -15.23 -19.90
N SER A 13 39.46 -16.08 -20.46
CA SER A 13 38.20 -16.51 -19.87
C SER A 13 38.50 -17.15 -18.51
N PRO A 14 37.88 -16.72 -17.39
CA PRO A 14 37.97 -17.46 -16.15
C PRO A 14 37.20 -18.78 -16.32
N SER A 15 37.90 -19.90 -16.19
CA SER A 15 37.29 -21.22 -16.09
C SER A 15 36.34 -21.24 -14.89
N LEU A 16 35.05 -21.45 -15.13
CA LEU A 16 34.06 -21.76 -14.10
C LEU A 16 34.48 -23.04 -13.40
N ARG A 17 35.04 -22.93 -12.19
CA ARG A 17 35.15 -24.04 -11.26
C ARG A 17 33.82 -24.15 -10.52
N THR A 18 33.09 -25.23 -10.77
CA THR A 18 31.97 -25.69 -9.96
C THR A 18 32.49 -26.04 -8.57
N VAL A 19 32.30 -25.14 -7.61
CA VAL A 19 32.42 -25.44 -6.19
C VAL A 19 31.04 -25.88 -5.71
N THR A 20 30.87 -27.18 -5.51
CA THR A 20 29.70 -27.77 -4.85
C THR A 20 29.97 -27.73 -3.35
N GLU A 21 29.59 -26.65 -2.68
CA GLU A 21 29.47 -26.63 -1.22
C GLU A 21 27.99 -26.73 -0.85
N ALA A 22 27.64 -27.89 -0.29
CA ALA A 22 26.35 -28.16 0.30
C ALA A 22 26.19 -27.29 1.56
N HIS A 23 25.48 -26.17 1.44
CA HIS A 23 24.97 -25.41 2.58
C HIS A 23 23.53 -25.82 2.83
N GLY A 24 23.31 -26.42 4.00
CA GLY A 24 22.02 -26.91 4.46
C GLY A 24 20.94 -25.84 4.36
N THR A 25 19.90 -26.15 3.60
CA THR A 25 18.66 -25.39 3.52
C THR A 25 17.90 -25.55 4.83
N GLN A 26 18.14 -24.68 5.81
CA GLN A 26 17.13 -24.40 6.82
C GLN A 26 15.94 -23.75 6.11
N GLY A 27 14.94 -24.57 5.80
CA GLY A 27 13.71 -24.17 5.15
C GLY A 27 13.02 -23.05 5.92
N ARG A 28 13.07 -21.84 5.37
CA ARG A 28 12.22 -20.74 5.80
C ARG A 28 10.81 -21.10 5.36
N ARG A 29 10.01 -21.63 6.30
CA ARG A 29 8.59 -21.93 6.10
C ARG A 29 7.92 -20.70 5.51
N GLN A 30 7.37 -20.83 4.30
CA GLN A 30 6.35 -19.90 3.82
C GLN A 30 5.22 -19.90 4.86
N PRO A 31 4.68 -18.74 5.27
CA PRO A 31 3.48 -18.74 6.06
C PRO A 31 2.37 -19.28 5.16
N THR A 32 1.94 -20.51 5.44
CA THR A 32 0.72 -21.08 4.86
C THR A 32 -0.42 -20.15 5.24
N SER A 33 -0.96 -19.43 4.27
CA SER A 33 -2.18 -18.66 4.42
C SER A 33 -3.36 -19.61 4.60
N ARG A 34 -3.53 -20.13 5.81
CA ARG A 34 -4.86 -20.55 6.27
C ARG A 34 -5.62 -19.25 6.49
N GLY A 35 -6.45 -18.91 5.50
CA GLY A 35 -7.24 -17.70 5.47
C GLY A 35 -8.15 -17.64 6.69
N ASN A 36 -7.82 -16.74 7.60
CA ASN A 36 -8.81 -16.18 8.50
C ASN A 36 -9.44 -15.02 7.74
N ALA A 37 -10.70 -15.16 7.33
CA ALA A 37 -11.48 -14.14 6.61
C ALA A 37 -11.78 -12.88 7.46
N ALA A 38 -11.05 -12.67 8.54
CA ALA A 38 -11.18 -11.56 9.50
C ALA A 38 -10.22 -10.39 9.24
N GLY A 39 -9.41 -10.43 8.17
CA GLY A 39 -8.36 -9.43 7.89
C GLY A 39 -8.70 -8.32 6.90
N LEU A 40 -9.95 -8.21 6.43
CA LEU A 40 -10.34 -7.27 5.35
C LEU A 40 -10.51 -5.80 5.79
N ASN A 41 -10.31 -5.47 7.07
CA ASN A 41 -10.57 -4.13 7.62
C ASN A 41 -9.31 -3.30 7.93
N GLU A 42 -8.09 -3.81 7.66
CA GLU A 42 -6.86 -3.07 7.94
C GLU A 42 -6.40 -2.27 6.70
N ILE A 43 -6.43 -0.93 6.78
CA ILE A 43 -5.82 -0.06 5.77
C ILE A 43 -4.30 -0.07 5.97
N ARG A 44 -3.58 -0.33 4.88
CA ARG A 44 -2.11 -0.35 4.85
C ARG A 44 -1.58 0.80 4.03
N PHE A 45 -0.43 1.32 4.45
CA PHE A 45 0.22 2.45 3.82
C PHE A 45 1.47 2.02 3.07
N VAL A 46 1.70 2.64 1.91
CA VAL A 46 2.92 2.52 1.13
C VAL A 46 3.63 3.86 1.18
N ASP A 47 4.86 3.89 1.70
CA ASP A 47 5.64 5.12 1.73
C ASP A 47 6.24 5.41 0.34
N THR A 48 6.17 6.67 -0.09
CA THR A 48 6.74 7.12 -1.38
C THR A 48 7.85 8.14 -1.21
N THR A 49 8.26 8.45 0.02
CA THR A 49 9.16 9.56 0.37
C THR A 49 10.50 9.45 -0.37
N LEU A 50 11.12 8.26 -0.35
CA LEU A 50 12.45 8.02 -0.92
C LEU A 50 12.47 7.95 -2.46
N ARG A 51 11.32 7.98 -3.11
CA ARG A 51 11.21 7.89 -4.57
C ARG A 51 10.26 8.94 -5.13
N ASP A 52 8.96 8.71 -5.09
CA ASP A 52 7.99 9.56 -5.80
C ASP A 52 7.82 10.92 -5.11
N GLY A 53 7.84 10.95 -3.79
CA GLY A 53 7.78 12.19 -3.01
C GLY A 53 8.92 13.14 -3.40
N GLN A 54 10.15 12.63 -3.44
CA GLN A 54 11.28 13.46 -3.88
C GLN A 54 11.34 13.71 -5.39
N LEU A 55 10.81 12.81 -6.22
CA LEU A 55 10.72 13.09 -7.66
C LEU A 55 9.83 14.30 -7.92
N SER A 56 8.66 14.32 -7.27
CA SER A 56 7.61 15.32 -7.50
C SER A 56 7.88 16.68 -6.87
N LEU A 57 8.53 16.74 -5.70
CA LEU A 57 8.65 18.00 -4.94
C LEU A 57 9.96 18.77 -5.17
N TRP A 58 11.06 18.06 -5.45
CA TRP A 58 12.40 18.65 -5.53
C TRP A 58 13.34 17.86 -6.46
N ALA A 59 12.77 17.32 -7.54
CA ALA A 59 13.48 16.75 -8.68
C ALA A 59 14.57 15.72 -8.32
N LEU A 60 14.25 14.78 -7.43
CA LEU A 60 15.16 13.75 -6.90
C LEU A 60 16.41 14.32 -6.20
N GLY A 61 16.27 15.44 -5.50
CA GLY A 61 17.37 16.15 -4.85
C GLY A 61 18.02 15.45 -3.64
N MET A 62 17.42 14.39 -3.09
CA MET A 62 17.99 13.72 -1.92
C MET A 62 19.21 12.89 -2.30
N ARG A 63 20.33 13.17 -1.64
CA ARG A 63 21.57 12.38 -1.75
C ARG A 63 21.50 11.10 -0.93
N THR A 64 22.31 10.11 -1.32
CA THR A 64 22.38 8.79 -0.67
C THR A 64 22.60 8.89 0.83
N GLY A 65 23.49 9.78 1.28
CA GLY A 65 23.77 9.97 2.71
C GLY A 65 22.54 10.44 3.52
N ALA A 66 21.74 11.34 2.97
CA ALA A 66 20.53 11.83 3.63
C ALA A 66 19.45 10.73 3.75
N MET A 67 19.28 9.93 2.69
CA MET A 67 18.34 8.80 2.71
C MET A 67 18.78 7.71 3.70
N LEU A 68 20.09 7.42 3.75
CA LEU A 68 20.64 6.43 4.70
C LEU A 68 20.46 6.86 6.16
N ALA A 69 20.54 8.16 6.46
CA ALA A 69 20.42 8.69 7.82
C ALA A 69 19.06 8.37 8.47
N ILE A 70 17.98 8.30 7.68
CA ILE A 70 16.62 8.07 8.19
C ILE A 70 16.09 6.63 7.95
N ALA A 71 16.77 5.84 7.11
CA ALA A 71 16.27 4.55 6.62
C ALA A 71 15.79 3.58 7.73
N GLU A 72 16.56 3.42 8.81
CA GLU A 72 16.17 2.50 9.89
C GLU A 72 14.96 2.98 10.69
N GLN A 73 14.76 4.30 10.81
CA GLN A 73 13.57 4.86 11.43
C GLN A 73 12.34 4.59 10.54
N MET A 74 12.46 4.81 9.23
CA MET A 74 11.39 4.51 8.28
C MET A 74 11.02 3.01 8.25
N ASP A 75 11.99 2.10 8.39
CA ASP A 75 11.73 0.66 8.49
C ASP A 75 10.90 0.27 9.73
N ARG A 76 10.88 1.12 10.76
CA ARG A 76 10.10 0.88 11.99
C ARG A 76 8.69 1.46 11.94
N CYS A 77 8.34 2.24 10.92
CA CYS A 77 7.04 2.90 10.82
C CYS A 77 5.87 1.95 10.50
N GLY A 78 6.14 0.70 10.09
CA GLY A 78 5.09 -0.29 9.84
C GLY A 78 4.40 -0.16 8.47
N PHE A 79 5.05 0.47 7.49
CA PHE A 79 4.55 0.50 6.12
C PHE A 79 4.46 -0.91 5.52
N GLU A 80 3.42 -1.18 4.71
CA GLU A 80 3.34 -2.44 3.97
C GLU A 80 4.54 -2.59 3.03
N SER A 81 4.95 -1.47 2.44
CA SER A 81 6.08 -1.43 1.53
C SER A 81 6.49 0.01 1.25
N MET A 82 7.62 0.18 0.56
CA MET A 82 8.19 1.49 0.27
C MET A 82 8.60 1.58 -1.19
N GLU A 83 8.17 2.64 -1.88
CA GLU A 83 8.78 3.00 -3.16
C GLU A 83 10.19 3.49 -2.91
N PHE A 84 11.15 2.63 -3.23
CA PHE A 84 12.52 2.76 -2.76
C PHE A 84 13.43 3.37 -3.83
N PHE A 85 13.20 3.01 -5.10
CA PHE A 85 14.06 3.42 -6.19
C PHE A 85 13.40 3.24 -7.57
N GLY A 86 13.83 4.01 -8.58
CA GLY A 86 13.36 3.90 -9.97
C GLY A 86 14.39 4.41 -10.98
N PHE A 87 14.16 4.21 -12.28
CA PHE A 87 15.15 4.52 -13.34
C PHE A 87 15.54 6.00 -13.42
N ALA A 88 14.62 6.94 -13.18
CA ALA A 88 14.96 8.36 -13.10
C ALA A 88 16.00 8.65 -11.98
N GLY A 89 15.94 7.89 -10.89
CA GLY A 89 16.93 7.91 -9.81
C GLY A 89 18.34 7.52 -10.29
N TYR A 90 18.47 6.51 -11.16
CA TYR A 90 19.77 6.14 -11.76
C TYR A 90 20.39 7.33 -12.49
N ILE A 91 19.59 7.97 -13.35
CA ILE A 91 20.06 9.09 -14.16
C ILE A 91 20.48 10.25 -13.27
N LYS A 92 19.64 10.62 -12.29
CA LYS A 92 19.93 11.72 -11.36
C LYS A 92 21.21 11.48 -10.58
N MET A 93 21.34 10.32 -9.94
CA MET A 93 22.49 9.99 -9.10
C MET A 93 23.80 10.04 -9.89
N VAL A 94 23.82 9.45 -11.09
CA VAL A 94 25.03 9.42 -11.93
C VAL A 94 25.33 10.80 -12.53
N ARG A 95 24.34 11.45 -13.15
CA ARG A 95 24.57 12.67 -13.92
C ARG A 95 24.77 13.89 -13.04
N GLU A 96 23.99 14.03 -11.97
CA GLU A 96 23.94 15.24 -11.17
C GLU A 96 24.60 15.07 -9.81
N HIS A 97 24.25 14.03 -9.05
CA HIS A 97 24.79 13.84 -7.70
C HIS A 97 26.23 13.34 -7.71
N LYS A 98 26.68 12.77 -8.83
CA LYS A 98 27.96 12.06 -8.98
C LYS A 98 28.11 10.91 -7.98
N GLU A 99 27.00 10.24 -7.70
CA GLU A 99 26.92 9.10 -6.80
C GLU A 99 26.73 7.80 -7.57
N ASN A 100 27.27 6.71 -7.04
CA ASN A 100 26.99 5.38 -7.56
C ASN A 100 25.62 4.89 -7.04
N PRO A 101 24.62 4.70 -7.92
CA PRO A 101 23.28 4.28 -7.51
C PRO A 101 23.25 2.90 -6.84
N TRP A 102 24.23 2.04 -7.13
CA TRP A 102 24.36 0.75 -6.47
C TRP A 102 24.76 0.87 -4.99
N ASP A 103 25.36 1.99 -4.57
CA ASP A 103 25.64 2.24 -3.16
C ASP A 103 24.33 2.48 -2.40
N TRP A 104 23.39 3.24 -2.99
CA TRP A 104 22.04 3.37 -2.43
C TRP A 104 21.29 2.04 -2.42
N ILE A 105 21.23 1.35 -3.56
CA ILE A 105 20.47 0.10 -3.67
C ILE A 105 21.05 -0.97 -2.73
N GLY A 106 22.36 -1.14 -2.70
CA GLY A 106 23.00 -2.17 -1.89
C GLY A 106 23.04 -1.84 -0.41
N THR A 107 23.39 -0.61 -0.03
CA THR A 107 23.53 -0.22 1.38
C THR A 107 22.19 0.15 2.00
N GLY A 108 21.34 0.86 1.25
CA GLY A 108 20.00 1.23 1.66
C GLY A 108 19.11 0.01 1.85
N ALA A 109 19.09 -0.96 0.91
CA ALA A 109 18.23 -2.13 1.05
C ALA A 109 18.53 -2.95 2.33
N LYS A 110 19.80 -3.02 2.75
CA LYS A 110 20.20 -3.71 3.99
C LYS A 110 19.65 -3.07 5.28
N LYS A 111 19.28 -1.79 5.22
CA LYS A 111 18.72 -1.03 6.34
C LYS A 111 17.22 -1.32 6.56
N PHE A 112 16.54 -1.84 5.55
CA PHE A 112 15.13 -2.21 5.62
C PHE A 112 14.98 -3.72 5.82
N ARG A 113 14.58 -4.13 7.02
CA ARG A 113 14.41 -5.55 7.38
C ARG A 113 12.95 -5.94 7.60
N ARG A 114 12.07 -4.95 7.79
CA ARG A 114 10.64 -5.13 8.07
C ARG A 114 9.77 -4.72 6.88
N THR A 115 10.13 -3.64 6.22
CA THR A 115 9.35 -3.06 5.12
C THR A 115 9.78 -3.62 3.77
N ARG A 116 8.83 -4.13 2.97
CA ARG A 116 9.13 -4.65 1.63
C ARG A 116 9.45 -3.49 0.67
N LEU A 117 10.59 -3.56 -0.01
CA LEU A 117 11.00 -2.51 -0.94
C LEU A 117 10.43 -2.71 -2.34
N ARG A 118 10.06 -1.60 -3.00
CA ARG A 118 9.56 -1.57 -4.38
C ARG A 118 10.54 -0.87 -5.30
N TYR A 119 10.88 -1.54 -6.40
CA TYR A 119 11.36 -0.87 -7.60
C TYR A 119 10.16 -0.22 -8.32
N HIS A 120 10.28 1.01 -8.79
CA HIS A 120 9.22 1.63 -9.58
C HIS A 120 9.70 1.79 -11.02
N GLY A 121 9.18 0.90 -11.87
CA GLY A 121 9.53 0.75 -13.28
C GLY A 121 9.20 -0.67 -13.76
N GLY A 122 9.58 -0.95 -14.99
CA GLY A 122 9.43 -2.24 -15.66
C GLY A 122 10.59 -2.49 -16.62
N LEU A 123 10.48 -3.50 -17.45
CA LEU A 123 11.44 -3.76 -18.53
C LEU A 123 11.35 -2.67 -19.62
N ALA A 124 10.18 -2.07 -19.83
CA ALA A 124 10.02 -0.97 -20.79
C ALA A 124 10.61 0.38 -20.32
N THR A 125 11.25 0.44 -19.14
CA THR A 125 11.75 1.72 -18.60
C THR A 125 13.03 2.18 -19.30
N GLY A 126 13.09 3.47 -19.63
CA GLY A 126 14.24 4.12 -20.27
C GLY A 126 13.82 5.23 -21.23
N PHE A 127 14.72 6.20 -21.47
CA PHE A 127 14.50 7.27 -22.46
C PHE A 127 15.14 6.96 -23.83
N GLU A 128 15.70 5.75 -23.99
CA GLU A 128 16.48 5.35 -25.16
C GLU A 128 16.15 3.91 -25.58
N LYS A 129 16.61 3.52 -26.78
CA LYS A 129 16.54 2.15 -27.28
C LYS A 129 17.54 1.24 -26.56
N ILE A 130 17.20 0.85 -25.33
CA ILE A 130 18.03 -0.05 -24.51
C ILE A 130 17.78 -1.50 -24.96
N PRO A 131 18.81 -2.33 -25.20
CA PRO A 131 18.61 -3.75 -25.49
C PRO A 131 17.89 -4.49 -24.37
N GLY A 132 17.02 -5.45 -24.71
CA GLY A 132 16.28 -6.25 -23.73
C GLY A 132 17.18 -6.97 -22.71
N SER A 133 18.35 -7.45 -23.14
CA SER A 133 19.34 -8.10 -22.28
C SER A 133 19.86 -7.17 -21.17
N VAL A 134 20.04 -5.89 -21.46
CA VAL A 134 20.47 -4.89 -20.47
C VAL A 134 19.37 -4.66 -19.45
N ARG A 135 18.11 -4.58 -19.88
CA ARG A 135 16.96 -4.43 -18.96
C ARG A 135 16.80 -5.63 -18.04
N LEU A 136 16.92 -6.85 -18.58
CA LEU A 136 16.87 -8.07 -17.79
C LEU A 136 18.00 -8.11 -16.75
N LEU A 137 19.23 -7.80 -17.17
CA LEU A 137 20.38 -7.72 -16.26
C LEU A 137 20.17 -6.69 -15.14
N MET A 138 19.60 -5.53 -15.46
CA MET A 138 19.28 -4.51 -14.44
C MET A 138 18.30 -5.03 -13.41
N ILE A 139 17.22 -5.69 -13.84
CA ILE A 139 16.24 -6.30 -12.93
C ILE A 139 16.87 -7.43 -12.10
N GLU A 140 17.68 -8.30 -12.72
CA GLU A 140 18.42 -9.35 -12.00
C GLU A 140 19.29 -8.77 -10.88
N ARG A 141 19.97 -7.65 -11.13
CA ARG A 141 20.78 -6.97 -10.11
C ARG A 141 19.90 -6.37 -9.00
N VAL A 142 18.76 -5.77 -9.33
CA VAL A 142 17.80 -5.24 -8.35
C VAL A 142 17.28 -6.36 -7.44
N VAL A 143 16.89 -7.51 -8.02
CA VAL A 143 16.45 -8.68 -7.26
C VAL A 143 17.58 -9.25 -6.39
N ALA A 144 18.81 -9.30 -6.89
CA ALA A 144 19.98 -9.75 -6.12
C ALA A 144 20.24 -8.89 -4.86
N HIS A 145 19.74 -7.65 -4.82
CA HIS A 145 19.77 -6.79 -3.63
C HIS A 145 18.53 -6.93 -2.72
N GLY A 146 17.66 -7.92 -2.97
CA GLY A 146 16.49 -8.22 -2.14
C GLY A 146 15.23 -7.44 -2.51
N ILE A 147 15.26 -6.63 -3.57
CA ILE A 147 14.10 -5.88 -4.04
C ILE A 147 13.31 -6.77 -5.01
N THR A 148 12.25 -7.39 -4.49
CA THR A 148 11.46 -8.44 -5.16
C THR A 148 10.04 -8.00 -5.50
N LEU A 149 9.73 -6.71 -5.37
CA LEU A 149 8.45 -6.13 -5.76
C LEU A 149 8.70 -4.95 -6.67
N THR A 150 7.90 -4.83 -7.71
CA THR A 150 7.90 -3.65 -8.55
C THR A 150 6.51 -3.10 -8.79
N ARG A 151 6.42 -1.79 -8.99
CA ARG A 151 5.24 -1.11 -9.53
C ARG A 151 5.54 -0.73 -10.98
N SER A 152 4.83 -1.35 -11.92
CA SER A 152 4.95 -1.10 -13.35
C SER A 152 3.66 -0.50 -13.92
N SER A 153 3.78 0.16 -15.07
CA SER A 153 2.64 0.74 -15.80
C SER A 153 2.90 0.63 -17.29
N ASP A 154 1.83 0.39 -18.04
CA ASP A 154 1.79 0.75 -19.45
C ASP A 154 1.08 2.12 -19.58
N PRO A 155 1.69 3.13 -20.24
CA PRO A 155 1.09 4.46 -20.39
C PRO A 155 -0.28 4.48 -21.08
N TRP A 156 -0.63 3.44 -21.84
CA TRP A 156 -1.88 3.30 -22.56
C TRP A 156 -2.89 2.37 -21.87
N ASN A 157 -2.55 1.82 -20.69
CA ASN A 157 -3.28 0.73 -20.05
C ASN A 157 -3.42 -0.51 -20.97
N ASP A 158 -2.39 -0.81 -21.77
CA ASP A 158 -2.32 -2.02 -22.59
C ASP A 158 -1.84 -3.22 -21.75
N TYR A 159 -2.81 -4.02 -21.29
CA TYR A 159 -2.54 -5.20 -20.46
C TYR A 159 -2.13 -6.43 -21.26
N GLU A 160 -2.40 -6.48 -22.56
CA GLU A 160 -1.88 -7.55 -23.41
C GLU A 160 -0.37 -7.41 -23.55
N ALA A 161 0.11 -6.18 -23.81
CA ALA A 161 1.53 -5.87 -23.80
C ALA A 161 2.17 -6.14 -22.42
N ALA A 162 1.52 -5.68 -21.34
CA ALA A 162 2.02 -5.84 -19.97
C ALA A 162 2.11 -7.31 -19.51
N ALA A 163 1.26 -8.21 -20.03
CA ALA A 163 1.27 -9.63 -19.65
C ALA A 163 2.64 -10.29 -19.89
N SER A 164 3.27 -9.95 -21.02
CA SER A 164 4.60 -10.48 -21.38
C SER A 164 5.69 -10.02 -20.40
N GLU A 165 5.64 -8.74 -19.99
CA GLU A 165 6.55 -8.15 -19.02
C GLU A 165 6.38 -8.79 -17.64
N ILE A 166 5.14 -8.95 -17.15
CA ILE A 166 4.86 -9.59 -15.85
C ILE A 166 5.44 -11.00 -15.82
N LYS A 167 5.25 -11.78 -16.89
CA LYS A 167 5.81 -13.14 -16.98
C LYS A 167 7.35 -13.13 -16.92
N ALA A 168 8.00 -12.18 -17.59
CA ALA A 168 9.45 -12.04 -17.58
C ALA A 168 9.97 -11.63 -16.19
N LEU A 169 9.35 -10.64 -15.55
CA LEU A 169 9.71 -10.19 -14.20
C LEU A 169 9.52 -11.29 -13.15
N ARG A 170 8.42 -12.05 -13.25
CA ARG A 170 8.15 -13.18 -12.34
C ARG A 170 9.22 -14.28 -12.44
N LYS A 171 9.71 -14.58 -13.65
CA LYS A 171 10.83 -15.53 -13.84
C LYS A 171 12.11 -15.08 -13.15
N LEU A 172 12.30 -13.77 -12.99
CA LEU A 172 13.43 -13.19 -12.26
C LEU A 172 13.17 -13.09 -10.75
N GLY A 173 12.03 -13.55 -10.24
CA GLY A 173 11.68 -13.46 -8.82
C GLY A 173 11.12 -12.10 -8.38
N MET A 174 10.60 -11.31 -9.32
CA MET A 174 9.98 -10.00 -9.05
C MET A 174 8.45 -10.08 -9.20
N ASP A 175 7.74 -9.77 -8.12
CA ASP A 175 6.29 -9.54 -8.14
C ASP A 175 5.96 -8.18 -8.75
N VAL A 176 4.79 -8.06 -9.38
CA VAL A 176 4.37 -6.84 -10.07
C VAL A 176 3.06 -6.30 -9.51
N VAL A 177 3.08 -5.06 -9.02
CA VAL A 177 1.91 -4.20 -8.88
C VAL A 177 1.68 -3.52 -10.23
N ILE A 178 0.57 -3.82 -10.90
CA ILE A 178 0.25 -3.19 -12.18
C ILE A 178 -0.67 -1.99 -11.96
N ASN A 179 -0.38 -0.89 -12.66
CA ASN A 179 -1.22 0.30 -12.60
C ASN A 179 -2.37 0.26 -13.61
N ILE A 180 -3.51 0.82 -13.20
CA ILE A 180 -4.53 1.38 -14.08
C ILE A 180 -4.37 2.88 -13.99
N ILE A 181 -3.89 3.50 -15.06
CA ILE A 181 -3.63 4.93 -15.12
C ILE A 181 -4.96 5.67 -15.32
N TYR A 182 -5.26 6.57 -14.40
CA TYR A 182 -6.43 7.44 -14.44
C TYR A 182 -6.16 8.68 -15.31
N SER A 183 -7.19 9.12 -16.01
CA SER A 183 -7.20 10.31 -16.87
C SER A 183 -8.65 10.74 -17.10
N VAL A 184 -8.85 11.93 -17.67
CA VAL A 184 -10.18 12.46 -17.98
C VAL A 184 -10.25 12.77 -19.46
N SER A 185 -11.14 12.09 -20.17
CA SER A 185 -11.51 12.39 -21.57
C SER A 185 -12.83 11.71 -21.92
N PRO A 186 -13.45 12.02 -23.08
CA PRO A 186 -14.65 11.31 -23.54
C PRO A 186 -14.50 9.79 -23.67
N ARG A 187 -13.26 9.26 -23.71
CA ARG A 187 -12.98 7.82 -23.76
C ARG A 187 -12.81 7.17 -22.38
N HIS A 188 -12.55 7.95 -21.33
CA HIS A 188 -12.26 7.47 -19.98
C HIS A 188 -13.54 7.41 -19.12
N THR A 189 -14.42 6.48 -19.47
CA THR A 189 -15.69 6.24 -18.76
C THR A 189 -15.56 5.20 -17.64
N ASP A 190 -16.59 5.01 -16.82
CA ASP A 190 -16.62 3.93 -15.81
C ASP A 190 -16.54 2.55 -16.46
N ALA A 191 -17.23 2.37 -17.59
CA ALA A 191 -17.15 1.13 -18.36
C ALA A 191 -15.72 0.87 -18.86
N TYR A 192 -15.00 1.91 -19.30
CA TYR A 192 -13.59 1.79 -19.65
C TYR A 192 -12.76 1.32 -18.45
N TYR A 193 -12.89 1.95 -17.28
CA TYR A 193 -12.09 1.57 -16.11
C TYR A 193 -12.44 0.20 -15.55
N ALA A 194 -13.72 -0.18 -15.56
CA ALA A 194 -14.17 -1.53 -15.19
C ALA A 194 -13.57 -2.58 -16.12
N GLU A 195 -13.54 -2.32 -17.43
CA GLU A 195 -12.93 -3.22 -18.40
C GLU A 195 -11.41 -3.32 -18.21
N ARG A 196 -10.73 -2.19 -18.03
CA ARG A 196 -9.29 -2.17 -17.74
C ARG A 196 -8.95 -2.88 -16.43
N ALA A 197 -9.79 -2.78 -15.41
CA ALA A 197 -9.61 -3.53 -14.17
C ALA A 197 -9.75 -5.04 -14.38
N ARG A 198 -10.72 -5.49 -15.19
CA ARG A 198 -10.86 -6.92 -15.56
C ARG A 198 -9.64 -7.44 -16.32
N GLN A 199 -9.17 -6.69 -17.31
CA GLN A 199 -7.98 -7.04 -18.09
C GLN A 199 -6.71 -7.07 -17.22
N ALA A 200 -6.52 -6.07 -16.36
CA ALA A 200 -5.43 -6.04 -15.40
C ALA A 200 -5.49 -7.21 -14.41
N ALA A 201 -6.67 -7.65 -13.98
CA ALA A 201 -6.84 -8.81 -13.12
C ALA A 201 -6.56 -10.13 -13.85
N ALA A 202 -6.95 -10.23 -15.13
CA ALA A 202 -6.78 -11.42 -15.96
C ALA A 202 -5.30 -11.80 -16.17
N ILE A 203 -4.39 -10.82 -16.16
CA ILE A 203 -2.94 -11.07 -16.24
C ILE A 203 -2.29 -11.41 -14.89
N GLN A 204 -3.12 -11.59 -13.83
CA GLN A 204 -2.75 -12.08 -12.50
C GLN A 204 -1.52 -11.38 -11.89
N PRO A 205 -1.53 -10.05 -11.77
CA PRO A 205 -0.48 -9.30 -11.09
C PRO A 205 -0.48 -9.64 -9.59
N HIS A 206 0.57 -9.25 -8.88
CA HIS A 206 0.60 -9.35 -7.42
C HIS A 206 -0.46 -8.46 -6.77
N ARG A 207 -0.62 -7.22 -7.28
CA ARG A 207 -1.70 -6.29 -6.91
C ARG A 207 -2.04 -5.38 -8.10
N ILE A 208 -3.21 -4.76 -8.05
CA ILE A 208 -3.60 -3.68 -8.96
C ILE A 208 -3.54 -2.37 -8.19
N CYS A 209 -3.09 -1.30 -8.84
CA CYS A 209 -3.10 0.04 -8.30
C CYS A 209 -3.80 1.00 -9.25
N PHE A 210 -4.84 1.68 -8.76
CA PHE A 210 -5.47 2.77 -9.49
C PHE A 210 -4.62 4.03 -9.32
N LYS A 211 -3.99 4.50 -10.40
CA LYS A 211 -2.94 5.53 -10.37
C LYS A 211 -3.40 6.80 -11.06
N ASP A 212 -3.60 7.86 -10.30
CA ASP A 212 -3.77 9.20 -10.82
C ASP A 212 -2.43 9.93 -10.83
N VAL A 213 -1.84 10.09 -12.03
CA VAL A 213 -0.56 10.80 -12.18
C VAL A 213 -0.74 12.31 -12.19
N GLY A 214 -1.90 12.78 -12.67
CA GLY A 214 -2.17 14.19 -12.90
C GLY A 214 -2.80 14.90 -11.71
N GLY A 215 -3.20 14.18 -10.66
CA GLY A 215 -3.97 14.75 -9.57
C GLY A 215 -5.38 15.18 -10.01
N LEU A 216 -5.96 14.45 -10.96
CA LEU A 216 -7.27 14.72 -11.58
C LEU A 216 -8.44 14.06 -10.83
N LEU A 217 -8.18 13.09 -9.97
CA LEU A 217 -9.19 12.28 -9.32
C LEU A 217 -9.73 13.02 -8.09
N THR A 218 -10.96 13.52 -8.16
CA THR A 218 -11.64 14.14 -7.01
C THR A 218 -12.13 13.08 -6.01
N PRO A 219 -12.41 13.44 -4.75
CA PRO A 219 -13.03 12.53 -3.80
C PRO A 219 -14.37 11.94 -4.30
N GLU A 220 -15.23 12.76 -4.91
CA GLU A 220 -16.52 12.34 -5.46
C GLU A 220 -16.32 11.36 -6.62
N ARG A 221 -15.35 11.66 -7.50
CA ARG A 221 -15.02 10.79 -8.62
C ARG A 221 -14.39 9.48 -8.15
N THR A 222 -13.56 9.52 -7.12
CA THR A 222 -13.00 8.33 -6.45
C THR A 222 -14.14 7.45 -5.97
N ARG A 223 -15.09 8.01 -5.21
CA ARG A 223 -16.28 7.31 -4.72
C ARG A 223 -17.07 6.67 -5.86
N ALA A 224 -17.31 7.40 -6.94
CA ALA A 224 -18.02 6.86 -8.09
C ALA A 224 -17.31 5.65 -8.72
N VAL A 225 -15.99 5.74 -8.92
CA VAL A 225 -15.20 4.68 -9.60
C VAL A 225 -15.01 3.44 -8.72
N ILE A 226 -14.88 3.61 -7.40
CA ILE A 226 -14.69 2.48 -6.48
C ILE A 226 -16.02 1.88 -5.94
N GLY A 227 -17.17 2.35 -6.45
CA GLY A 227 -18.48 1.78 -6.12
C GLY A 227 -19.14 2.32 -4.84
N GLY A 228 -18.83 3.56 -4.44
CA GLY A 228 -19.45 4.26 -3.31
C GLY A 228 -19.98 5.68 -3.58
N PRO A 229 -20.52 6.05 -4.76
CA PRO A 229 -20.95 7.42 -5.05
C PRO A 229 -22.04 7.96 -4.10
N GLY A 230 -22.84 7.07 -3.49
CA GLY A 230 -23.88 7.42 -2.52
C GLY A 230 -23.53 7.12 -1.07
N VAL A 231 -22.29 6.72 -0.78
CA VAL A 231 -21.83 6.41 0.58
C VAL A 231 -21.37 7.72 1.22
N SER A 232 -21.92 8.08 2.39
CA SER A 232 -21.48 9.28 3.12
C SER A 232 -20.04 9.14 3.64
N ASP A 233 -19.44 10.21 4.15
CA ASP A 233 -18.11 10.16 4.77
C ASP A 233 -18.13 9.24 5.99
N GLU A 234 -19.16 9.35 6.83
CA GLU A 234 -19.37 8.55 8.03
C GLU A 234 -19.56 7.07 7.68
N GLU A 235 -20.40 6.77 6.69
CA GLU A 235 -20.62 5.39 6.26
C GLU A 235 -19.35 4.79 5.65
N LEU A 236 -18.54 5.58 4.93
CA LEU A 236 -17.25 5.11 4.41
C LEU A 236 -16.30 4.75 5.55
N VAL A 237 -16.19 5.61 6.57
CA VAL A 237 -15.37 5.35 7.77
C VAL A 237 -15.89 4.13 8.53
N LEU A 238 -17.21 3.99 8.70
CA LEU A 238 -17.85 2.83 9.31
C LEU A 238 -17.59 1.54 8.53
N ARG A 239 -17.64 1.58 7.19
CA ARG A 239 -17.33 0.42 6.34
C ARG A 239 -15.88 -0.01 6.48
N VAL A 240 -14.96 0.93 6.64
CA VAL A 240 -13.53 0.65 6.89
C VAL A 240 -13.34 0.03 8.27
N ILE A 241 -13.94 0.61 9.32
CA ILE A 241 -13.70 0.18 10.71
C ILE A 241 -14.46 -1.12 11.03
N ALA A 242 -15.76 -1.15 10.73
CA ALA A 242 -16.67 -2.22 11.12
C ALA A 242 -16.83 -3.30 10.03
N GLY A 243 -16.43 -3.01 8.79
CA GLY A 243 -16.59 -3.92 7.66
C GLY A 243 -17.95 -3.81 6.97
N GLU A 244 -17.99 -4.14 5.68
CA GLU A 244 -19.17 -3.96 4.84
C GLU A 244 -20.40 -4.75 5.32
N ALA A 245 -20.20 -5.97 5.82
CA ALA A 245 -21.28 -6.81 6.31
C ALA A 245 -22.00 -6.20 7.53
N VAL A 246 -21.24 -5.59 8.44
CA VAL A 246 -21.79 -4.93 9.64
C VAL A 246 -22.58 -3.68 9.26
N VAL A 247 -22.06 -2.88 8.33
CA VAL A 247 -22.77 -1.69 7.84
C VAL A 247 -24.04 -2.08 7.09
N LYS A 248 -24.00 -3.10 6.23
CA LYS A 248 -25.21 -3.62 5.55
C LYS A 248 -26.24 -4.12 6.55
N ALA A 249 -25.82 -4.84 7.60
CA ALA A 249 -26.72 -5.29 8.67
C ALA A 249 -27.32 -4.10 9.43
N MET A 250 -26.51 -3.09 9.76
CA MET A 250 -26.96 -1.86 10.43
C MET A 250 -27.99 -1.10 9.60
N LEU A 251 -27.76 -0.93 8.29
CA LEU A 251 -28.71 -0.29 7.39
C LEU A 251 -30.01 -1.10 7.25
N ALA A 252 -29.91 -2.44 7.23
CA ALA A 252 -31.06 -3.33 7.15
C ALA A 252 -31.90 -3.36 8.44
N THR A 253 -31.32 -3.07 9.60
CA THR A 253 -32.06 -2.99 10.88
C THR A 253 -32.99 -1.79 11.01
N GLY A 254 -32.96 -0.84 10.07
CA GLY A 254 -33.87 0.31 10.03
C GLY A 254 -33.43 1.48 10.91
N ALA A 255 -34.31 2.46 11.09
CA ALA A 255 -34.02 3.70 11.81
C ALA A 255 -33.50 3.42 13.24
N PRO A 256 -32.55 4.23 13.74
CA PRO A 256 -32.07 4.09 15.11
C PRO A 256 -33.26 4.06 16.06
N LYS A 257 -33.35 3.01 16.88
CA LYS A 257 -34.25 3.06 18.03
C LYS A 257 -33.70 4.16 18.94
N GLU A 258 -34.45 5.25 19.09
CA GLU A 258 -34.19 6.21 20.16
C GLU A 258 -34.38 5.47 21.48
N TYR A 259 -33.28 5.00 22.05
CA TYR A 259 -33.27 4.65 23.44
C TYR A 259 -33.36 5.97 24.21
N SER A 260 -34.58 6.32 24.63
CA SER A 260 -34.90 7.44 25.55
C SER A 260 -34.06 7.42 26.85
N THR A 261 -33.25 6.39 27.07
CA THR A 261 -32.36 6.19 28.20
C THR A 261 -31.18 7.16 28.27
N ALA A 262 -30.72 7.72 27.16
CA ALA A 262 -29.49 8.53 27.16
C ALA A 262 -29.71 9.98 27.65
N THR A 263 -30.89 10.56 27.45
CA THR A 263 -31.14 11.98 27.73
C THR A 263 -31.70 12.25 29.12
N GLN A 264 -32.26 11.25 29.81
CA GLN A 264 -32.80 11.42 31.18
C GLN A 264 -32.59 10.20 32.09
N PRO A 265 -31.34 9.74 32.29
CA PRO A 265 -31.04 8.54 33.09
C PRO A 265 -31.57 8.62 34.53
N LEU A 266 -31.64 9.82 35.11
CA LEU A 266 -32.17 10.02 36.47
C LEU A 266 -33.69 9.85 36.55
N ILE A 267 -34.45 10.31 35.55
CA ILE A 267 -35.91 10.19 35.54
C ILE A 267 -36.32 8.72 35.39
N ASN A 268 -35.59 7.96 34.58
CA ASN A 268 -35.82 6.52 34.43
C ASN A 268 -35.48 5.75 35.70
N LEU A 269 -34.36 6.05 36.35
CA LEU A 269 -34.02 5.45 37.65
C LEU A 269 -35.12 5.72 38.69
N ILE A 270 -35.65 6.96 38.74
CA ILE A 270 -36.76 7.31 39.63
C ILE A 270 -38.03 6.54 39.25
N SER A 271 -38.35 6.42 37.97
CA SER A 271 -39.51 5.65 37.48
C SER A 271 -39.41 4.17 37.87
N GLU A 272 -38.27 3.52 37.67
CA GLU A 272 -38.07 2.12 38.05
C GLU A 272 -38.13 1.93 39.58
N LEU A 273 -37.51 2.82 40.34
CA LEU A 273 -37.52 2.77 41.81
C LEU A 273 -38.92 3.00 42.41
N THR A 274 -39.79 3.76 41.74
CA THR A 274 -41.18 3.95 42.19
C THR A 274 -42.10 2.76 41.82
N GLN A 275 -41.75 1.99 40.80
CA GLN A 275 -42.48 0.78 40.41
C GLN A 275 -42.14 -0.43 41.29
N ARG A 276 -40.95 -0.44 41.89
CA ARG A 276 -40.55 -1.43 42.88
C ARG A 276 -41.51 -1.45 44.08
N ARG A 277 -41.90 -2.65 44.51
CA ARG A 277 -42.83 -2.89 45.63
C ARG A 277 -42.15 -3.46 46.86
N ASP A 278 -40.88 -3.83 46.72
CA ASP A 278 -39.98 -4.35 47.75
C ASP A 278 -39.35 -3.24 48.62
N CYS A 279 -39.43 -1.98 48.20
CA CYS A 279 -38.89 -0.82 48.93
C CYS A 279 -40.00 0.15 49.34
N ASN A 280 -40.07 0.48 50.64
CA ASN A 280 -41.06 1.44 51.16
C ASN A 280 -40.51 2.87 51.26
N ARG A 281 -39.19 3.03 51.24
CA ARG A 281 -38.47 4.31 51.29
C ARG A 281 -37.26 4.26 50.36
N VAL A 282 -37.08 5.31 49.57
CA VAL A 282 -35.90 5.53 48.72
C VAL A 282 -35.37 6.93 49.00
N PHE A 283 -34.07 7.02 49.28
CA PHE A 283 -33.37 8.28 49.54
C PHE A 283 -32.24 8.44 48.53
N ILE A 284 -32.21 9.58 47.84
CA ILE A 284 -31.17 9.92 46.86
C ILE A 284 -30.62 11.31 47.20
N GLN A 285 -29.32 11.41 47.43
CA GLN A 285 -28.63 12.69 47.65
C GLN A 285 -27.47 12.85 46.67
N LYS A 286 -27.44 13.98 45.95
CA LYS A 286 -26.30 14.39 45.12
C LYS A 286 -26.07 15.90 45.25
N GLY A 287 -24.99 16.28 45.94
CA GLY A 287 -24.72 17.68 46.26
C GLY A 287 -25.83 18.27 47.12
N LYS A 288 -26.43 19.38 46.66
CA LYS A 288 -27.56 20.04 47.33
C LYS A 288 -28.93 19.43 46.98
N LEU A 289 -29.01 18.52 46.00
CA LEU A 289 -30.26 17.87 45.63
C LEU A 289 -30.51 16.67 46.57
N VAL A 290 -31.68 16.68 47.21
CA VAL A 290 -32.15 15.60 48.07
C VAL A 290 -33.54 15.17 47.61
N LEU A 291 -33.72 13.89 47.32
CA LEU A 291 -34.99 13.29 46.95
C LEU A 291 -35.37 12.21 47.97
N HIS A 292 -36.53 12.37 48.60
CA HIS A 292 -37.14 11.36 49.45
C HIS A 292 -38.41 10.85 48.80
N ILE A 293 -38.48 9.54 48.55
CA ILE A 293 -39.69 8.87 48.10
C ILE A 293 -40.11 7.92 49.21
N GLU A 294 -41.32 8.13 49.74
CA GLU A 294 -41.89 7.28 50.79
C GLU A 294 -43.30 6.86 50.41
N ARG A 295 -43.56 5.55 50.42
CA ARG A 295 -44.91 5.01 50.24
C ARG A 295 -45.59 4.91 51.60
N ARG A 296 -46.56 5.79 51.87
CA ARG A 296 -47.44 5.64 53.04
C ARG A 296 -48.38 4.46 52.81
N ARG A 297 -48.35 3.46 53.70
CA ARG A 297 -49.44 2.47 53.77
C ARG A 297 -50.68 3.22 54.25
N ARG A 298 -51.76 3.22 53.45
CA ARG A 298 -53.08 3.58 53.96
C ARG A 298 -53.45 2.50 54.97
N SER A 299 -53.73 2.92 56.21
CA SER A 299 -54.34 2.09 57.25
C SER A 299 -55.73 1.63 56.83
#